data_AF-A0A5C4QVV0-F1
#
_entry.id   AF-A0A5C4QVV0-F1
#
_cell.length_a   1.000
_cell.length_b   1.000
_cell.length_c   1.000
_cell.angle_alpha   90.00
_cell.angle_beta   90.00
_cell.angle_gamma   90.00
#
_symmetry.space_group_name_H-M   'P 1'
#
loop_
_entity.id
_entity.type
_entity.pdbx_description
1 polymer ?
#
loop_
_entity_poly.entity_id
_entity_poly.type
_entity_poly.pdbx_seq_one_letter_code
_entity_poly.pdbx_strand_id
1 'polypeptide(L)'
;MTERWVIHLPVVVNDLVSAQRLARVVAHWTHVLPQTEPGGTTVSAEDDQNVRHWVFCDRLMPGGRRCLLRPDHDGECSRRFRRR
;
A
#
# COMPACT_ATOMS: atom_id res chain seq x y z
N MET A 1 6.84 -10.28 -20.74
CA MET A 1 5.86 -9.66 -19.83
C MET A 1 5.96 -10.39 -18.52
N THR A 2 6.22 -9.70 -17.40
CA THR A 2 6.18 -10.36 -16.08
C THR A 2 4.73 -10.33 -15.60
N GLU A 3 4.15 -11.50 -15.39
CA GLU A 3 2.82 -11.62 -14.80
C GLU A 3 2.83 -11.07 -13.38
N ARG A 4 1.76 -10.38 -12.98
CA ARG A 4 1.57 -9.86 -11.62
C ARG A 4 0.43 -10.60 -10.97
N TRP A 5 0.69 -11.10 -9.76
CA TRP A 5 -0.28 -11.81 -8.93
C TRP A 5 -0.61 -10.98 -7.69
N VAL A 6 -1.82 -11.14 -7.16
CA VAL A 6 -2.30 -10.43 -5.96
C VAL A 6 -2.61 -11.46 -4.88
N ILE A 7 -2.13 -11.19 -3.66
CA ILE A 7 -2.46 -11.99 -2.48
C ILE A 7 -3.67 -11.32 -1.81
N HIS A 8 -4.78 -12.04 -1.75
CA HIS A 8 -5.94 -11.62 -0.95
C HIS A 8 -5.77 -12.17 0.47
N LEU A 9 -5.71 -11.27 1.45
CA LEU A 9 -5.61 -11.59 2.87
C LEU A 9 -6.75 -10.90 3.61
N PRO A 10 -7.87 -11.59 3.88
CA PRO A 10 -8.99 -11.04 4.63
C PRO A 10 -8.55 -10.65 6.05
N VAL A 11 -9.05 -9.51 6.54
CA VAL A 11 -8.76 -8.99 7.88
C VAL A 11 -10.03 -8.40 8.48
N VAL A 12 -10.19 -8.51 9.81
CA VAL A 12 -11.33 -7.93 10.54
C VAL A 12 -10.87 -6.69 11.29
N VAL A 13 -11.44 -5.54 10.94
CA VAL A 13 -11.15 -4.23 11.53
C VAL A 13 -12.42 -3.36 11.51
N ASN A 14 -12.48 -2.33 12.35
CA ASN A 14 -13.69 -1.55 12.56
C ASN A 14 -14.07 -0.63 11.37
N ASP A 15 -13.09 -0.20 10.58
CA ASP A 15 -13.27 0.78 9.52
C ASP A 15 -12.12 0.77 8.49
N LEU A 16 -12.32 1.49 7.39
CA LEU A 16 -11.33 1.64 6.32
C LEU A 16 -10.01 2.23 6.81
N VAL A 17 -10.05 3.18 7.73
CA VAL A 17 -8.83 3.84 8.26
C VAL A 17 -7.99 2.83 9.04
N SER A 18 -8.64 1.94 9.79
CA SER A 18 -8.02 0.84 10.54
C SER A 18 -7.46 -0.21 9.58
N ALA A 19 -8.17 -0.54 8.49
CA ALA A 19 -7.66 -1.41 7.42
C ALA A 19 -6.39 -0.83 6.79
N GLN A 20 -6.39 0.45 6.43
CA GLN A 20 -5.21 1.14 5.88
C GLN A 20 -4.04 1.18 6.88
N ARG A 21 -4.31 1.33 8.18
CA ARG A 21 -3.27 1.28 9.22
C ARG A 21 -2.64 -0.12 9.30
N LEU A 22 -3.45 -1.17 9.36
CA LEU A 22 -2.96 -2.56 9.38
C LEU A 22 -2.19 -2.89 8.11
N ALA A 23 -2.72 -2.51 6.94
CA ALA A 23 -2.06 -2.73 5.66
C ALA A 23 -0.69 -2.04 5.57
N ARG A 24 -0.48 -0.87 6.20
CA ARG A 24 0.85 -0.25 6.30
C ARG A 24 1.83 -1.08 7.11
N VAL A 25 1.38 -1.71 8.19
CA VAL A 25 2.22 -2.61 9.01
C VAL A 25 2.62 -3.83 8.19
N VAL A 26 1.64 -4.47 7.52
CA VAL A 26 1.90 -5.62 6.64
C VAL A 26 2.87 -5.24 5.52
N ALA A 27 2.62 -4.13 4.82
CA ALA A 27 3.48 -3.64 3.75
C ALA A 27 4.92 -3.34 4.21
N HIS A 28 5.09 -2.88 5.46
CA HIS A 28 6.40 -2.68 6.06
C HIS A 28 7.12 -4.01 6.31
N TRP A 29 6.43 -5.01 6.85
CA TRP A 29 7.00 -6.34 7.09
C TRP A 29 7.34 -7.07 5.80
N THR A 30 6.46 -7.02 4.79
CA THR A 30 6.70 -7.69 3.52
C THR A 30 7.77 -7.00 2.67
N HIS A 31 8.22 -5.80 3.03
CA HIS A 31 9.29 -5.10 2.31
C HIS A 31 10.60 -5.89 2.24
N VAL A 32 10.82 -6.84 3.15
CA VAL A 32 11.97 -7.76 3.11
C VAL A 32 11.92 -8.75 1.93
N LEU A 33 10.75 -8.92 1.32
CA LEU A 33 10.53 -9.81 0.17
C LEU A 33 10.71 -9.01 -1.13
N PRO A 34 11.75 -9.28 -1.94
CA PRO A 34 12.03 -8.52 -3.17
C PRO A 34 10.95 -8.65 -4.24
N GLN A 35 10.07 -9.66 -4.13
CA GLN A 35 8.95 -9.90 -5.03
C GLN A 35 7.77 -8.93 -4.78
N THR A 36 7.75 -8.23 -3.64
CA THR A 36 6.64 -7.36 -3.26
C THR A 36 6.88 -5.91 -3.68
N GLU A 37 5.79 -5.19 -3.95
CA GLU A 37 5.81 -3.75 -4.24
C GLU A 37 4.96 -3.02 -3.18
N PRO A 38 5.53 -2.68 -2.00
CA PRO A 38 4.76 -2.13 -0.89
C PRO A 38 4.02 -0.82 -1.20
N GLY A 39 4.53 0.03 -2.10
CA GLY A 39 3.83 1.26 -2.50
C GLY A 39 2.58 0.98 -3.34
N GLY A 40 2.46 -0.24 -3.86
CA GLY A 40 1.30 -0.78 -4.56
C GLY A 40 0.16 -1.24 -3.65
N THR A 41 0.33 -1.15 -2.33
CA THR A 41 -0.64 -1.69 -1.36
C THR A 41 -1.96 -0.92 -1.44
N THR A 42 -3.04 -1.68 -1.60
CA THR A 42 -4.42 -1.17 -1.56
C THR A 42 -5.24 -2.00 -0.59
N VAL A 43 -6.33 -1.44 -0.09
CA VAL A 43 -7.36 -2.15 0.68
C VAL A 43 -8.71 -1.96 0.01
N SER A 44 -9.60 -2.92 0.17
CA SER A 44 -10.98 -2.85 -0.31
C SER A 44 -11.90 -3.43 0.75
N ALA A 45 -13.20 -3.19 0.62
CA ALA A 45 -14.17 -4.04 1.31
C ALA A 45 -14.10 -5.46 0.72
N GLU A 46 -14.41 -6.48 1.53
CA GLU A 46 -14.39 -7.88 1.08
C GLU A 46 -15.41 -8.12 -0.04
N ASP A 47 -16.60 -7.54 0.08
CA ASP A 47 -17.68 -7.64 -0.89
C ASP A 47 -17.54 -6.67 -2.08
N ASP A 48 -16.55 -5.77 -2.06
CA ASP A 48 -16.34 -4.76 -3.12
C ASP A 48 -14.85 -4.59 -3.47
N GLN A 49 -14.23 -5.69 -3.92
CA GLN A 49 -12.79 -5.75 -4.21
C GLN A 49 -12.35 -4.95 -5.45
N ASN A 50 -13.31 -4.49 -6.25
CA ASN A 50 -13.06 -3.62 -7.39
C ASN A 50 -12.79 -2.18 -6.94
N VAL A 51 -13.31 -1.78 -5.77
CA VAL A 51 -13.05 -0.47 -5.17
C VAL A 51 -11.82 -0.55 -4.27
N ARG A 52 -10.69 -0.08 -4.81
CA ARG A 52 -9.39 -0.14 -4.15
C ARG A 52 -9.01 1.22 -3.59
N HIS A 53 -8.75 1.27 -2.29
CA HIS A 53 -8.25 2.44 -1.60
C HIS A 53 -6.73 2.34 -1.44
N TRP A 54 -6.01 3.35 -1.89
CA TRP A 54 -4.56 3.43 -1.72
C TRP A 54 -4.18 3.55 -0.25
N VAL A 55 -3.15 2.79 0.14
CA VAL A 55 -2.59 2.82 1.51
C VAL A 55 -1.44 3.83 1.62
N PHE A 56 -0.75 4.05 0.50
CA PHE A 56 0.31 5.04 0.32
C PHE A 56 -0.06 6.01 -0.81
N CYS A 57 0.76 7.04 -1.01
CA CYS A 57 0.62 7.91 -2.16
C CYS A 57 0.76 7.13 -3.47
N ASP A 58 -0.19 7.35 -4.37
CA ASP A 58 -0.35 6.67 -5.66
C ASP A 58 0.54 7.26 -6.78
N ARG A 59 1.30 8.33 -6.49
CA ARG A 59 2.22 8.93 -7.45
C ARG A 59 3.39 8.00 -7.76
N LEU A 60 3.71 7.90 -9.05
CA LEU A 60 4.94 7.24 -9.53
C LEU A 60 6.12 8.22 -9.41
N MET A 61 7.21 7.74 -8.83
CA MET A 61 8.48 8.47 -8.75
C MET A 61 9.42 8.06 -9.89
N PRO A 62 10.50 8.84 -10.13
CA PRO A 62 11.57 8.44 -11.04
C PRO A 62 12.05 7.01 -10.77
N GLY A 63 12.22 6.22 -11.84
CA GLY A 63 12.54 4.78 -11.73
C GLY A 63 11.32 3.86 -11.53
N GLY A 64 10.10 4.37 -11.69
CA GLY A 64 8.88 3.56 -11.76
C GLY A 64 8.40 3.00 -10.43
N ARG A 65 8.93 3.50 -9.31
CA ARG A 65 8.56 3.09 -7.94
C ARG A 65 7.50 4.01 -7.37
N ARG A 66 6.65 3.48 -6.50
CA ARG A 66 5.62 4.26 -5.79
C ARG A 66 6.13 4.87 -4.50
N CYS A 67 5.53 5.99 -4.13
CA CYS A 67 5.80 6.70 -2.88
C CYS A 67 5.36 5.86 -1.67
N LEU A 68 6.10 5.93 -0.55
CA LEU A 68 5.78 5.24 0.70
C LEU A 68 5.26 6.19 1.79
N LEU A 69 4.88 7.42 1.42
CA LEU A 69 4.19 8.37 2.29
C LEU A 69 2.68 8.13 2.25
N ARG A 70 1.93 8.73 3.17
CA ARG A 70 0.46 8.61 3.21
C ARG A 70 -0.16 9.23 1.95
N PRO A 71 -1.38 8.80 1.56
CA PRO A 71 -2.19 9.58 0.62
C PRO A 71 -2.25 11.05 1.04
N ASP A 72 -2.28 11.95 0.06
CA ASP A 72 -2.41 13.39 0.26
C ASP A 72 -1.36 14.03 1.17
N HIS A 73 -0.16 13.44 1.26
CA HIS A 73 0.93 14.05 2.01
C HIS A 73 1.42 15.35 1.35
N ASP A 74 1.82 16.29 2.19
CA ASP A 74 2.55 17.49 1.77
C ASP A 74 4.01 17.18 1.43
N GLY A 75 4.62 18.05 0.64
CA GLY A 75 6.03 17.97 0.27
C GLY A 75 6.36 16.88 -0.75
N GLU A 76 7.66 16.62 -0.92
CA GLU A 76 8.15 15.69 -1.93
C GLU A 76 7.87 14.21 -1.58
N CYS A 77 7.60 13.42 -2.63
CA CYS A 77 7.45 11.97 -2.50
C CYS A 77 8.73 11.33 -1.96
N SER A 78 8.58 10.24 -1.21
CA SER A 78 9.71 9.55 -0.59
C SER A 78 9.60 8.04 -0.69
N ARG A 79 10.75 7.38 -0.78
CA ARG A 79 10.91 5.91 -0.78
C ARG A 79 11.14 5.32 0.60
N ARG A 80 11.15 6.13 1.66
CA ARG A 80 11.35 5.66 3.02
C ARG A 80 10.03 5.69 3.75
N PHE A 81 9.70 4.60 4.44
CA PHE A 81 8.63 4.61 5.44
C PHE A 81 8.97 5.69 6.47
N ARG A 82 8.16 6.75 6.55
CA ARG A 82 8.28 7.69 7.67
C ARG A 82 7.74 6.99 8.91
N ARG A 83 8.63 6.74 9.88
CA ARG A 83 8.20 6.46 11.25
C ARG A 83 7.49 7.72 11.72
N ARG A 84 6.22 7.56 12.11
CA ARG A 84 5.47 8.64 12.73
C ARG A 84 5.82 8.71 14.20
#